data_AF-A0A2E8JW48-F1
#
_entry.id   AF-A0A2E8JW48-F1
#
_cell.length_a   1.000
_cell.length_b   1.000
_cell.length_c   1.000
_cell.angle_alpha   90.00
_cell.angle_beta   90.00
_cell.angle_gamma   90.00
#
_symmetry.space_group_name_H-M   'P 1'
#
loop_
_entity.id
_entity.type
_entity.pdbx_description
1 polymer ?
#
loop_
_entity_poly.entity_id
_entity_poly.type
_entity_poly.pdbx_seq_one_letter_code
_entity_poly.pdbx_strand_id
1 'polypeptide(L)'
;MVFFHLRQDMRRVWCVGLSPDDSRLSSIPNAVFQSTSEGCDILLFATLRTDSQASSIEQNVNSMHKSLEVTAEHGIQRVIVLGDVSSLEGRRWKGITQPWESSMGVSINSVHGMGQLIVEVLARSAALRGQEVVVLRIGTATEDEVSTHIKHAIHHHSATLQAFHNPSVPDLDGWTALCIDSTNEFNSEIPSEQWKSSRES
;
A
#
# COMPACT_ATOMS: atom_id res chain seq x y z
N MET A 1 25.91 31.74 -6.80
CA MET A 1 24.83 31.02 -6.12
C MET A 1 24.15 30.13 -7.16
N VAL A 2 24.56 28.87 -7.25
CA VAL A 2 24.05 27.93 -8.25
C VAL A 2 22.82 27.27 -7.65
N PHE A 3 21.64 27.59 -8.17
CA PHE A 3 20.43 26.84 -7.87
C PHE A 3 20.55 25.47 -8.55
N PHE A 4 20.95 24.45 -7.78
CA PHE A 4 20.69 23.07 -8.17
C PHE A 4 19.18 22.86 -8.11
N HIS A 5 18.49 23.05 -9.23
CA HIS A 5 17.23 22.36 -9.46
C HIS A 5 17.57 20.87 -9.46
N LEU A 6 17.44 20.21 -8.31
CA LEU A 6 17.29 18.76 -8.25
C LEU A 6 16.15 18.43 -9.20
N ARG A 7 16.47 17.90 -10.39
CA ARG A 7 15.49 17.18 -11.20
C ARG A 7 14.89 16.16 -10.24
N GLN A 8 13.60 16.29 -9.92
CA GLN A 8 12.91 15.22 -9.24
C GLN A 8 12.94 14.05 -10.21
N ASP A 9 13.65 12.99 -9.84
CA ASP A 9 13.73 11.80 -10.66
C ASP A 9 12.30 11.28 -10.88
N MET A 10 11.95 11.13 -12.15
CA MET A 10 10.63 10.70 -12.57
C MET A 10 10.46 9.24 -12.18
N ARG A 11 9.51 8.96 -11.28
CA ARG A 11 9.18 7.61 -10.81
C ARG A 11 8.41 6.86 -11.88
N ARG A 12 8.73 5.60 -12.11
CA ARG A 12 8.05 4.73 -13.08
C ARG A 12 7.33 3.63 -12.32
N VAL A 13 6.00 3.69 -12.36
CA VAL A 13 5.11 2.87 -11.54
C VAL A 13 4.39 1.87 -12.41
N TRP A 14 4.61 0.59 -12.13
CA TRP A 14 3.89 -0.51 -12.76
C TRP A 14 2.57 -0.73 -12.01
N CYS A 15 1.44 -0.53 -12.69
CA CYS A 15 0.10 -0.74 -12.14
C CYS A 15 -0.40 -2.16 -12.41
N VAL A 16 -0.85 -2.84 -11.36
CA VAL A 16 -1.50 -4.16 -11.43
C VAL A 16 -2.80 -4.12 -10.64
N GLY A 17 -3.90 -4.60 -11.23
CA GLY A 17 -5.23 -4.52 -10.61
C GLY A 17 -5.82 -3.10 -10.61
N LEU A 18 -5.18 -2.16 -11.29
CA LEU A 18 -5.58 -0.76 -11.44
C LEU A 18 -5.20 -0.26 -12.83
N SER A 19 -6.03 0.60 -13.44
CA SER A 19 -5.69 1.26 -14.70
C SER A 19 -4.63 2.35 -14.47
N PRO A 20 -3.61 2.51 -15.34
CA PRO A 20 -2.73 3.68 -15.31
C PRO A 20 -3.46 5.02 -15.42
N ASP A 21 -4.67 5.03 -16.02
CA ASP A 21 -5.52 6.21 -16.20
C ASP A 21 -6.53 6.42 -15.04
N ASP A 22 -6.39 5.69 -13.93
CA ASP A 22 -7.28 5.85 -12.77
C ASP A 22 -7.22 7.28 -12.21
N SER A 23 -8.38 7.85 -11.87
CA SER A 23 -8.52 9.25 -11.41
C SER A 23 -7.62 9.56 -10.22
N ARG A 24 -7.43 8.60 -9.31
CA ARG A 24 -6.58 8.72 -8.11
C ARG A 24 -5.10 8.87 -8.45
N LEU A 25 -4.68 8.51 -9.66
CA LEU A 25 -3.28 8.59 -10.11
C LEU A 25 -2.99 9.88 -10.88
N SER A 26 -4.01 10.48 -11.48
CA SER A 26 -3.90 11.58 -12.45
C SER A 26 -3.19 12.84 -11.91
N SER A 27 -3.30 13.09 -10.60
CA SER A 27 -2.75 14.28 -9.94
C SER A 27 -1.36 14.07 -9.33
N ILE A 28 -0.77 12.87 -9.43
CA ILE A 28 0.49 12.53 -8.77
C ILE A 28 1.67 13.05 -9.61
N PRO A 29 2.40 14.10 -9.16
CA PRO A 29 3.45 14.71 -9.95
C PRO A 29 4.70 13.83 -10.01
N ASN A 30 5.47 13.91 -11.09
CA ASN A 30 6.74 13.17 -11.26
C ASN A 30 6.60 11.65 -11.10
N ALA A 31 5.46 11.10 -11.48
CA ALA A 31 5.22 9.67 -11.60
C ALA A 31 4.65 9.37 -13.00
N VAL A 32 5.11 8.30 -13.61
CA VAL A 32 4.58 7.74 -14.86
C VAL A 32 4.01 6.38 -14.53
N PHE A 33 2.70 6.23 -14.73
CA PHE A 33 1.99 4.98 -14.50
C PHE A 33 1.91 4.19 -15.80
N GLN A 34 2.17 2.88 -15.74
CA GLN A 34 2.19 2.01 -16.91
C GLN A 34 1.69 0.61 -16.55
N SER A 35 1.18 -0.12 -17.54
CA SER A 35 0.65 -1.48 -17.37
C SER A 35 1.71 -2.59 -17.49
N THR A 36 2.93 -2.25 -17.91
CA THR A 36 4.06 -3.17 -18.06
C THR A 36 5.16 -2.87 -17.04
N SER A 37 5.94 -3.88 -16.65
CA SER A 37 7.01 -3.76 -15.65
C SER A 37 8.30 -3.14 -16.17
N GLU A 38 8.44 -2.99 -17.49
CA GLU A 38 9.71 -2.61 -18.12
C GLU A 38 10.16 -1.20 -17.69
N GLY A 39 11.35 -1.14 -17.06
CA GLY A 39 11.94 0.11 -16.58
C GLY A 39 11.25 0.74 -15.37
N CYS A 40 10.33 0.04 -14.71
CA CYS A 40 9.73 0.48 -13.46
C CYS A 40 10.65 0.29 -12.26
N ASP A 41 10.55 1.21 -11.29
CA ASP A 41 11.20 1.11 -9.98
C ASP A 41 10.20 0.77 -8.86
N ILE A 42 8.90 0.90 -9.14
CA ILE A 42 7.80 0.73 -8.20
C ILE A 42 6.72 -0.17 -8.79
N LEU A 43 6.24 -1.14 -8.01
CA LEU A 43 4.97 -1.85 -8.24
C LEU A 43 3.87 -1.17 -7.42
N LEU A 44 2.77 -0.78 -8.07
CA LEU A 44 1.51 -0.41 -7.44
C LEU A 44 0.48 -1.51 -7.71
N PHE A 45 0.21 -2.33 -6.71
CA PHE A 45 -0.71 -3.46 -6.78
C PHE A 45 -2.02 -3.09 -6.08
N ALA A 46 -3.14 -3.08 -6.79
CA ALA A 46 -4.46 -2.89 -6.20
C ALA A 46 -5.25 -4.20 -6.16
N THR A 47 -5.86 -4.51 -5.01
CA THR A 47 -6.76 -5.66 -4.93
C THR A 47 -8.08 -5.36 -5.59
N LEU A 48 -8.59 -6.31 -6.37
CA LEU A 48 -9.88 -6.22 -7.04
C LEU A 48 -10.97 -6.85 -6.20
N ARG A 49 -12.08 -6.14 -6.03
CA ARG A 49 -13.32 -6.70 -5.52
C ARG A 49 -14.15 -7.18 -6.70
N THR A 50 -14.43 -8.49 -6.77
CA THR A 50 -15.25 -9.06 -7.85
C THR A 50 -16.53 -9.67 -7.28
N ASP A 51 -17.58 -9.72 -8.10
CA ASP A 51 -18.88 -10.27 -7.68
C ASP A 51 -18.82 -11.77 -7.36
N SER A 52 -17.83 -12.47 -7.91
CA SER A 52 -17.57 -13.89 -7.66
C SER A 52 -16.46 -14.07 -6.62
N GLN A 53 -16.87 -14.46 -5.41
CA GLN A 53 -16.00 -14.53 -4.24
C GLN A 53 -14.79 -15.45 -4.43
N ALA A 54 -14.95 -16.66 -4.98
CA ALA A 54 -13.84 -17.61 -5.15
C ALA A 54 -12.81 -17.13 -6.19
N SER A 55 -13.28 -16.56 -7.31
CA SER A 55 -12.40 -16.02 -8.34
C SER A 55 -11.67 -14.75 -7.88
N SER A 56 -12.23 -13.98 -6.95
CA SER A 56 -11.57 -12.78 -6.39
C SER A 56 -10.27 -13.11 -5.67
N ILE A 57 -10.26 -14.15 -4.84
CA ILE A 57 -9.04 -14.61 -4.14
C ILE A 57 -8.04 -15.10 -5.16
N GLU A 58 -8.44 -16.04 -6.02
CA GLU A 58 -7.54 -16.63 -7.00
C GLU A 58 -6.91 -15.57 -7.89
N GLN A 59 -7.70 -14.60 -8.36
CA GLN A 59 -7.20 -13.51 -9.19
C GLN A 59 -6.22 -12.61 -8.43
N ASN A 60 -6.56 -12.14 -7.23
CA ASN A 60 -5.69 -11.25 -6.46
C ASN A 60 -4.39 -11.94 -6.04
N VAL A 61 -4.49 -13.18 -5.52
CA VAL A 61 -3.33 -13.95 -5.05
C VAL A 61 -2.42 -14.33 -6.21
N ASN A 62 -2.96 -14.87 -7.31
CA ASN A 62 -2.15 -15.25 -8.46
C ASN A 62 -1.51 -14.03 -9.13
N SER A 63 -2.23 -12.90 -9.21
CA SER A 63 -1.67 -11.66 -9.75
C SER A 63 -0.54 -11.15 -8.87
N MET A 64 -0.73 -11.10 -7.55
CA MET A 64 0.32 -10.66 -6.64
C MET A 64 1.55 -11.57 -6.70
N HIS A 65 1.35 -12.89 -6.71
CA HIS A 65 2.45 -13.85 -6.82
C HIS A 65 3.30 -13.61 -8.09
N LYS A 66 2.64 -13.54 -9.25
CA LYS A 66 3.31 -13.26 -10.53
C LYS A 66 3.99 -11.89 -10.52
N SER A 67 3.35 -10.88 -9.94
CA SER A 67 3.93 -9.55 -9.83
C SER A 67 5.19 -9.55 -8.98
N LEU A 68 5.21 -10.29 -7.88
CA LEU A 68 6.40 -10.42 -7.04
C LEU A 68 7.55 -11.15 -7.74
N GLU A 69 7.28 -12.18 -8.54
CA GLU A 69 8.30 -12.82 -9.39
C GLU A 69 8.92 -11.80 -10.34
N VAL A 70 8.09 -11.05 -11.06
CA VAL A 70 8.54 -9.99 -11.99
C VAL A 70 9.31 -8.89 -11.24
N THR A 71 8.90 -8.52 -10.03
CA THR A 71 9.63 -7.51 -9.24
C THR A 71 11.04 -7.97 -8.88
N ALA A 72 11.22 -9.25 -8.56
CA ALA A 72 12.53 -9.81 -8.25
C ALA A 72 13.41 -9.88 -9.51
N GLU A 73 12.83 -10.27 -10.65
CA GLU A 73 13.55 -10.36 -11.93
C GLU A 73 14.01 -8.99 -12.45
N HIS A 74 13.16 -7.96 -12.35
CA HIS A 74 13.44 -6.62 -12.87
C HIS A 74 14.09 -5.68 -11.84
N GLY A 75 14.35 -6.16 -10.62
CA GLY A 75 14.94 -5.34 -9.55
C GLY A 75 14.06 -4.18 -9.09
N ILE A 76 12.73 -4.34 -9.14
CA ILE A 76 11.76 -3.36 -8.63
C ILE A 76 11.92 -3.29 -7.11
N GLN A 77 12.31 -2.11 -6.62
CA GLN A 77 12.74 -1.94 -5.22
C GLN A 77 11.56 -1.74 -4.27
N ARG A 78 10.47 -1.13 -4.76
CA ARG A 78 9.32 -0.75 -3.93
C ARG A 78 8.04 -1.43 -4.39
N VAL A 79 7.30 -1.95 -3.43
CA VAL A 79 5.97 -2.54 -3.61
C VAL A 79 4.97 -1.74 -2.78
N ILE A 80 3.97 -1.19 -3.45
CA ILE A 80 2.85 -0.49 -2.83
C ILE A 80 1.61 -1.35 -3.04
N VAL A 81 0.96 -1.77 -1.96
CA VAL A 81 -0.32 -2.48 -2.01
C VAL A 81 -1.43 -1.49 -1.68
N LEU A 82 -2.38 -1.33 -2.59
CA LEU A 82 -3.62 -0.58 -2.42
C LEU A 82 -4.76 -1.57 -2.20
N GLY A 83 -5.15 -1.75 -0.93
CA GLY A 83 -6.23 -2.63 -0.53
C GLY A 83 -7.34 -1.88 0.20
N ASP A 84 -8.25 -2.61 0.82
CA ASP A 84 -9.25 -2.05 1.74
C ASP A 84 -9.09 -2.63 3.15
N VAL A 85 -9.91 -2.14 4.08
CA VAL A 85 -9.92 -2.60 5.49
C VAL A 85 -10.55 -3.98 5.69
N SER A 86 -10.94 -4.70 4.63
CA SER A 86 -11.66 -5.98 4.78
C SER A 86 -10.83 -7.11 5.39
N SER A 87 -9.50 -7.04 5.36
CA SER A 87 -8.60 -7.93 6.13
C SER A 87 -8.68 -7.71 7.64
N LEU A 88 -9.25 -6.57 8.05
CA LEU A 88 -9.45 -6.16 9.42
C LEU A 88 -10.92 -6.30 9.85
N GLU A 89 -11.90 -6.34 8.94
CA GLU A 89 -13.32 -6.43 9.28
C GLU A 89 -13.75 -7.80 9.85
N GLY A 90 -13.68 -8.00 11.16
CA GLY A 90 -14.18 -9.23 11.77
C GLY A 90 -14.71 -9.04 13.18
N ARG A 91 -15.46 -10.05 13.64
CA ARG A 91 -16.23 -9.97 14.89
C ARG A 91 -15.36 -9.85 16.15
N ARG A 92 -14.05 -10.11 16.05
CA ARG A 92 -13.13 -10.15 17.19
C ARG A 92 -13.01 -8.80 17.90
N TRP A 93 -13.01 -7.69 17.16
CA TRP A 93 -12.87 -6.35 17.75
C TRP A 93 -14.12 -5.48 17.60
N LYS A 94 -15.07 -5.79 16.70
CA LYS A 94 -16.33 -5.03 16.58
C LYS A 94 -17.22 -5.05 17.85
N GLY A 95 -16.91 -5.89 18.83
CA GLY A 95 -17.54 -5.88 20.16
C GLY A 95 -16.83 -4.98 21.19
N ILE A 96 -15.72 -4.35 20.81
CA ILE A 96 -14.90 -3.46 21.64
C ILE A 96 -15.26 -2.02 21.24
N THR A 97 -15.49 -1.14 22.21
CA THR A 97 -15.86 0.27 21.97
C THR A 97 -14.66 1.15 21.58
N GLN A 98 -13.58 0.54 21.09
CA GLN A 98 -12.32 1.23 20.76
C GLN A 98 -12.04 1.05 19.27
N PRO A 99 -11.39 2.03 18.63
CA PRO A 99 -10.85 1.85 17.28
C PRO A 99 -9.95 0.61 17.19
N TRP A 100 -9.87 0.02 16.01
CA TRP A 100 -8.89 -1.03 15.74
C TRP A 100 -7.47 -0.46 15.75
N GLU A 101 -6.53 -1.19 16.34
CA GLU A 101 -5.09 -0.90 16.36
C GLU A 101 -4.29 -2.14 15.94
N SER A 102 -3.04 -1.96 15.49
CA SER A 102 -2.24 -3.04 14.89
C SER A 102 -2.04 -4.24 15.83
N SER A 103 -1.90 -3.96 17.13
CA SER A 103 -1.73 -4.97 18.18
C SER A 103 -2.93 -5.93 18.32
N MET A 104 -4.12 -5.53 17.88
CA MET A 104 -5.32 -6.37 17.89
C MET A 104 -5.28 -7.47 16.82
N GLY A 105 -4.43 -7.28 15.80
CA GLY A 105 -4.24 -8.18 14.68
C GLY A 105 -5.42 -8.21 13.71
N VAL A 106 -5.36 -9.14 12.77
CA VAL A 106 -6.33 -9.25 11.67
C VAL A 106 -7.64 -9.91 12.12
N SER A 107 -8.74 -9.56 11.45
CA SER A 107 -10.05 -10.17 11.69
C SER A 107 -10.82 -10.21 10.38
N ILE A 108 -11.22 -11.41 9.95
CA ILE A 108 -11.83 -11.60 8.63
C ILE A 108 -13.25 -12.11 8.79
N ASN A 109 -14.19 -11.48 8.07
CA ASN A 109 -15.58 -11.95 7.94
C ASN A 109 -16.00 -12.21 6.49
N SER A 110 -15.11 -12.03 5.52
CA SER A 110 -15.43 -12.08 4.09
C SER A 110 -14.34 -12.79 3.28
N VAL A 111 -14.73 -13.37 2.15
CA VAL A 111 -13.80 -14.01 1.20
C VAL A 111 -12.85 -12.98 0.58
N HIS A 112 -13.36 -11.79 0.27
CA HIS A 112 -12.52 -10.66 -0.18
C HIS A 112 -11.46 -10.29 0.86
N GLY A 113 -11.85 -10.15 2.14
CA GLY A 113 -10.90 -9.89 3.24
C GLY A 113 -9.85 -10.97 3.43
N MET A 114 -10.19 -12.23 3.16
CA MET A 114 -9.20 -13.31 3.13
C MET A 114 -8.21 -13.14 1.97
N GLY A 115 -8.69 -12.78 0.77
CA GLY A 115 -7.84 -12.48 -0.38
C GLY A 115 -6.91 -11.29 -0.12
N GLN A 116 -7.43 -10.20 0.44
CA GLN A 116 -6.67 -9.03 0.88
C GLN A 116 -5.58 -9.43 1.88
N LEU A 117 -5.91 -10.22 2.90
CA LEU A 117 -4.92 -10.67 3.89
C LEU A 117 -3.80 -11.50 3.24
N ILE A 118 -4.12 -12.41 2.31
CA ILE A 118 -3.11 -13.21 1.62
C ILE A 118 -2.18 -12.30 0.80
N VAL A 119 -2.72 -11.30 0.10
CA VAL A 119 -1.92 -10.30 -0.63
C VAL A 119 -1.00 -9.54 0.32
N GLU A 120 -1.48 -9.12 1.49
CA GLU A 120 -0.66 -8.45 2.51
C GLU A 120 0.47 -9.35 3.03
N VAL A 121 0.21 -10.65 3.25
CA VAL A 121 1.23 -11.62 3.67
C VAL A 121 2.29 -11.83 2.58
N LEU A 122 1.87 -11.88 1.31
CA LEU A 122 2.80 -11.95 0.17
C LEU A 122 3.65 -10.69 0.07
N ALA A 123 3.05 -9.51 0.26
CA ALA A 123 3.77 -8.24 0.31
C ALA A 123 4.78 -8.22 1.46
N ARG A 124 4.39 -8.64 2.67
CA ARG A 124 5.34 -8.76 3.79
C ARG A 124 6.50 -9.72 3.48
N SER A 125 6.23 -10.80 2.76
CA SER A 125 7.28 -11.72 2.30
C SER A 125 8.27 -11.06 1.33
N ALA A 126 7.82 -10.11 0.50
CA ALA A 126 8.70 -9.26 -0.30
C ALA A 126 9.56 -8.33 0.57
N ALA A 127 8.98 -7.78 1.63
CA ALA A 127 9.69 -6.95 2.59
C ALA A 127 10.83 -7.70 3.29
N LEU A 128 10.57 -8.95 3.70
CA LEU A 128 11.60 -9.84 4.27
C LEU A 128 12.75 -10.19 3.30
N ARG A 129 12.55 -10.01 1.99
CA ARG A 129 13.61 -10.15 0.97
C ARG A 129 14.35 -8.84 0.68
N GLY A 130 14.04 -7.76 1.40
CA GLY A 130 14.71 -6.47 1.29
C GLY A 130 14.01 -5.47 0.36
N GLN A 131 12.79 -5.74 -0.11
CA GLN A 131 12.00 -4.74 -0.84
C GLN A 131 11.35 -3.75 0.14
N GLU A 132 11.14 -2.52 -0.32
CA GLU A 132 10.39 -1.52 0.43
C GLU A 132 8.90 -1.76 0.23
N VAL A 133 8.18 -2.06 1.31
CA VAL A 133 6.76 -2.43 1.22
C VAL A 133 5.91 -1.42 1.97
N VAL A 134 4.96 -0.82 1.25
CA VAL A 134 3.93 0.07 1.79
C VAL A 134 2.57 -0.54 1.51
N VAL A 135 1.70 -0.62 2.52
CA VAL A 135 0.32 -1.07 2.37
C VAL A 135 -0.62 0.05 2.79
N LEU A 136 -1.55 0.37 1.89
CA LEU A 136 -2.61 1.35 2.11
C LEU A 136 -3.94 0.57 2.19
N ARG A 137 -4.52 0.48 3.39
CA ARG A 137 -5.83 -0.11 3.67
C ARG A 137 -6.87 0.99 3.63
N ILE A 138 -7.65 1.04 2.56
CA ILE A 138 -8.68 2.06 2.38
C ILE A 138 -9.96 1.66 3.12
N GLY A 139 -10.36 2.46 4.11
CA GLY A 139 -11.66 2.38 4.78
C GLY A 139 -12.62 3.39 4.17
N THR A 140 -12.97 4.42 4.94
CA THR A 140 -13.68 5.59 4.46
C THR A 140 -12.69 6.69 4.05
N ALA A 141 -12.42 6.82 2.75
CA ALA A 141 -11.53 7.87 2.24
C ALA A 141 -12.04 8.42 0.89
N THR A 142 -11.81 9.71 0.67
CA THR A 142 -12.02 10.37 -0.62
C THR A 142 -10.94 9.99 -1.64
N GLU A 143 -11.22 10.15 -2.93
CA GLU A 143 -10.22 9.91 -3.98
C GLU A 143 -8.96 10.78 -3.80
N ASP A 144 -9.13 12.02 -3.35
CA ASP A 144 -8.04 12.96 -3.09
C ASP A 144 -7.15 12.50 -1.93
N GLU A 145 -7.75 11.97 -0.86
CA GLU A 145 -7.01 11.40 0.27
C GLU A 145 -6.21 10.16 -0.15
N VAL A 146 -6.83 9.28 -0.93
CA VAL A 146 -6.16 8.09 -1.46
C VAL A 146 -5.00 8.49 -2.39
N SER A 147 -5.25 9.43 -3.30
CA SER A 147 -4.23 9.97 -4.21
C SER A 147 -3.04 10.56 -3.46
N THR A 148 -3.32 11.32 -2.39
CA THR A 148 -2.29 11.91 -1.53
C THR A 148 -1.40 10.84 -0.89
N HIS A 149 -1.99 9.77 -0.36
CA HIS A 149 -1.21 8.70 0.27
C HIS A 149 -0.45 7.84 -0.75
N ILE A 150 -1.00 7.61 -1.94
CA ILE A 150 -0.28 6.96 -3.05
C ILE A 150 0.93 7.80 -3.45
N LYS A 151 0.76 9.13 -3.62
CA LYS A 151 1.86 10.06 -3.88
C LYS A 151 2.95 9.94 -2.82
N HIS A 152 2.60 9.97 -1.53
CA HIS A 152 3.57 9.81 -0.45
C HIS A 152 4.27 8.45 -0.52
N ALA A 153 3.54 7.35 -0.74
CA ALA A 153 4.14 6.02 -0.88
C ALA A 153 5.13 5.94 -2.08
N ILE A 154 4.86 6.64 -3.18
CA ILE A 154 5.74 6.70 -4.37
C ILE A 154 6.98 7.56 -4.12
N HIS A 155 6.82 8.70 -3.46
CA HIS A 155 7.88 9.72 -3.35
C HIS A 155 8.66 9.70 -2.04
N HIS A 156 8.20 8.98 -1.02
CA HIS A 156 8.96 8.84 0.24
C HIS A 156 10.36 8.35 -0.02
N HIS A 157 11.33 8.95 0.66
CA HIS A 157 12.70 8.46 0.62
C HIS A 157 12.80 7.13 1.37
N SER A 158 13.65 6.23 0.88
CA SER A 158 13.96 4.95 1.51
C SER A 158 14.29 5.09 3.00
N ALA A 159 15.11 6.07 3.36
CA ALA A 159 15.48 6.35 4.75
C ALA A 159 14.27 6.74 5.62
N THR A 160 13.29 7.46 5.06
CA THR A 160 12.07 7.82 5.79
C THR A 160 11.20 6.59 6.05
N LEU A 161 11.01 5.73 5.04
CA LEU A 161 10.27 4.48 5.22
C LEU A 161 10.95 3.57 6.25
N GLN A 162 12.28 3.45 6.20
CA GLN A 162 13.05 2.69 7.18
C GLN A 162 12.95 3.27 8.60
N ALA A 163 12.82 4.59 8.75
CA ALA A 163 12.67 5.22 10.05
C ALA A 163 11.31 4.91 10.72
N PHE A 164 10.30 4.53 9.94
CA PHE A 164 9.03 4.07 10.48
C PHE A 164 9.09 2.64 11.02
N HIS A 165 10.10 1.84 10.64
CA HIS A 165 10.17 0.45 11.05
C HIS A 165 10.30 0.32 12.57
N ASN A 166 9.40 -0.47 13.14
CA ASN A 166 9.41 -0.83 14.55
C ASN A 166 9.00 -2.30 14.70
N PRO A 167 9.94 -3.22 14.98
CA PRO A 167 9.65 -4.64 15.13
C PRO A 167 8.68 -4.99 16.26
N SER A 168 8.43 -4.08 17.21
CA SER A 168 7.43 -4.29 18.26
C SER A 168 5.99 -4.03 17.80
N VAL A 169 5.79 -3.47 16.61
CA VAL A 169 4.51 -3.07 16.05
C VAL A 169 4.25 -3.88 14.77
N PRO A 170 3.21 -4.74 14.71
CA PRO A 170 3.02 -5.65 13.58
C PRO A 170 2.96 -4.98 12.20
N ASP A 171 2.31 -3.83 12.08
CA ASP A 171 2.21 -3.06 10.83
C ASP A 171 3.48 -2.29 10.46
N LEU A 172 4.49 -2.28 11.34
CA LEU A 172 5.79 -1.63 11.14
C LEU A 172 6.97 -2.61 11.17
N ASP A 173 6.71 -3.92 11.24
CA ASP A 173 7.73 -4.96 11.32
C ASP A 173 8.22 -5.37 9.92
N GLY A 174 9.23 -4.64 9.44
CA GLY A 174 9.90 -4.86 8.15
C GLY A 174 9.13 -4.35 6.94
N TRP A 175 7.98 -3.71 7.14
CA TRP A 175 7.11 -3.08 6.15
C TRP A 175 6.39 -1.89 6.81
N THR A 176 5.59 -1.13 6.04
CA THR A 176 4.75 -0.06 6.59
C THR A 176 3.32 -0.22 6.11
N ALA A 177 2.38 -0.50 7.02
CA ALA A 177 0.95 -0.55 6.71
C ALA A 177 0.18 0.60 7.37
N LEU A 178 -0.74 1.19 6.62
CA LEU A 178 -1.53 2.37 7.01
C LEU A 178 -2.99 2.13 6.67
N CYS A 179 -3.88 2.45 7.61
CA CYS A 179 -5.31 2.60 7.41
C CYS A 179 -5.65 4.04 7.04
N ILE A 180 -6.41 4.23 5.96
CA ILE A 180 -6.93 5.53 5.54
C ILE A 180 -8.43 5.49 5.76
N ASP A 181 -8.85 5.99 6.93
CA ASP A 181 -10.23 5.84 7.41
C ASP A 181 -10.68 7.08 8.20
N SER A 182 -11.56 7.88 7.59
CA SER A 182 -12.07 9.14 8.14
C SER A 182 -12.98 8.97 9.36
N THR A 183 -13.54 7.77 9.57
CA THR A 183 -14.37 7.46 10.75
C THR A 183 -13.57 7.11 11.98
N ASN A 184 -12.24 6.94 11.86
CA ASN A 184 -11.36 6.41 12.91
C ASN A 184 -11.85 5.06 13.46
N GLU A 185 -12.48 4.23 12.63
CA GLU A 185 -12.78 2.83 12.99
C GLU A 185 -11.47 2.02 12.94
N PHE A 186 -10.59 2.35 12.00
CA PHE A 186 -9.29 1.70 11.81
C PHE A 186 -8.13 2.70 11.96
N ASN A 187 -7.41 2.64 13.08
CA ASN A 187 -6.27 3.52 13.30
C ASN A 187 -5.01 3.02 12.59
N SER A 188 -4.16 3.98 12.22
CA SER A 188 -2.78 3.74 11.79
C SER A 188 -1.81 3.99 12.94
N GLU A 189 -0.75 3.20 13.01
CA GLU A 189 0.34 3.37 13.97
C GLU A 189 1.18 4.64 13.69
N ILE A 190 1.21 5.06 12.43
CA ILE A 190 1.80 6.33 11.99
C ILE A 190 0.65 7.30 11.72
N PRO A 191 0.58 8.44 12.44
CA PRO A 191 -0.39 9.49 12.12
C PRO A 191 -0.18 10.04 10.70
N SER A 192 -1.27 10.37 10.01
CA SER A 192 -1.23 10.88 8.63
C SER A 192 -0.35 12.13 8.48
N GLU A 193 -0.18 12.95 9.52
CA GLU A 193 0.70 14.11 9.50
C GLU A 193 2.18 13.73 9.41
N GLN A 194 2.58 12.64 10.07
CA GLN A 194 3.96 12.12 10.01
C GLN A 194 4.23 11.43 8.67
N TRP A 195 3.17 11.01 7.97
CA TRP A 195 3.25 10.47 6.63
C TRP A 195 3.43 11.55 5.55
N LYS A 196 3.12 12.81 5.84
CA LYS A 196 3.36 13.91 4.90
C LYS A 196 4.85 14.05 4.63
N SER A 197 5.21 14.29 3.37
CA SER A 197 6.63 14.51 3.04
C SER A 197 7.12 15.79 3.72
N SER A 198 8.38 15.82 4.19
CA SER A 198 8.99 16.98 4.87
C SER A 198 9.07 18.27 4.03
N ARG A 199 8.59 18.25 2.78
CA ARG A 199 8.43 19.44 1.92
C ARG A 199 7.04 20.07 2.02
N GLU A 200 6.12 19.45 2.76
CA GLU A 200 4.73 19.91 2.95
C GLU A 200 4.50 20.47 4.37
N SER A 201 5.55 20.58 5.19
CA SER A 201 5.57 21.18 6.54
C SER A 201 6.20 22.57 6.56
#